data_AF-A0A1Y1L2Q1-F1
#
_entry.id   AF-A0A1Y1L2Q1-F1
#
_cell.length_a   1.000
_cell.length_b   1.000
_cell.length_c   1.000
_cell.angle_alpha   90.00
_cell.angle_beta   90.00
_cell.angle_gamma   90.00
#
_symmetry.space_group_name_H-M   'P 1'
#
loop_
_entity.id
_entity.type
_entity.pdbx_description
1 polymer ?
#
loop_
_entity_poly.entity_id
_entity_poly.type
_entity_poly.pdbx_seq_one_letter_code
_entity_poly.pdbx_strand_id
1 'polypeptide(L)'
;MSELEDFLKRHNVPEEVVQNIIAEQISEEVINMMSDTELKTFLPAYGHRKLVREFCLMRAPSTSKQEASKQSLLEKIRSQIFRGNKNDEESVVHTKKKIKYNSEKSTRNIEMGWLHEDGNKIVQVRSKKGGGTRKLTVEKSAMKQELIEAAQKVFFPNGFSPKGNIEDFDFDLLDFKHNEYPPDISISQILNSTKVKVLRFYLKSERKNINGMYII
;
A
#
# COMPACT_ATOMS: atom_id res chain seq x y z
N MET A 1 -32.98 17.41 36.08
CA MET A 1 -33.02 16.37 35.03
C MET A 1 -31.65 16.38 34.38
N SER A 2 -30.99 15.22 34.26
CA SER A 2 -29.66 15.16 33.64
C SER A 2 -29.78 15.40 32.13
N GLU A 3 -28.86 16.13 31.49
CA GLU A 3 -28.91 16.37 30.03
C GLU A 3 -28.84 15.06 29.22
N LEU A 4 -28.15 14.05 29.76
CA LEU A 4 -28.11 12.70 29.22
C LEU A 4 -29.48 12.00 29.33
N GLU A 5 -30.21 12.20 30.43
CA GLU A 5 -31.55 11.64 30.61
C GLU A 5 -32.54 12.22 29.59
N ASP A 6 -32.51 13.54 29.39
CA ASP A 6 -33.33 14.22 28.39
C ASP A 6 -33.00 13.75 26.97
N PHE A 7 -31.72 13.51 26.67
CA PHE A 7 -31.28 12.97 25.40
C PHE A 7 -31.81 11.56 25.16
N LEU A 8 -31.70 10.66 26.15
CA LEU A 8 -32.18 9.29 26.04
C LEU A 8 -33.71 9.23 25.82
N LYS A 9 -34.46 10.08 26.53
CA LYS A 9 -35.92 10.20 26.38
C LYS A 9 -36.32 10.71 24.99
N ARG A 10 -35.60 11.71 24.46
CA ARG A 10 -35.85 12.24 23.10
C ARG A 10 -35.56 11.24 21.99
N HIS A 11 -34.65 10.29 22.22
CA HIS A 11 -34.27 9.27 21.26
C HIS A 11 -35.03 7.94 21.42
N ASN A 12 -36.18 7.95 22.12
CA ASN A 12 -37.05 6.79 22.33
C ASN A 12 -36.34 5.59 23.00
N VAL A 13 -35.39 5.86 23.89
CA VAL A 13 -34.83 4.81 24.74
C VAL A 13 -35.89 4.40 25.76
N PRO A 14 -36.15 3.08 25.96
CA PRO A 14 -37.16 2.63 26.92
C PRO A 14 -36.94 3.19 28.33
N GLU A 15 -38.00 3.60 29.01
CA GLU A 15 -37.91 4.23 30.34
C GLU A 15 -37.22 3.32 31.37
N GLU A 16 -37.43 1.99 31.27
CA GLU A 16 -36.74 1.00 32.10
C GLU A 16 -35.21 1.07 31.98
N VAL A 17 -34.73 1.32 30.76
CA VAL A 17 -33.29 1.43 30.47
C VAL A 17 -32.74 2.76 30.99
N VAL A 18 -33.51 3.83 30.85
CA VAL A 18 -33.14 5.15 31.40
C VAL A 18 -33.06 5.10 32.93
N GLN A 19 -34.00 4.42 33.59
CA GLN A 19 -33.98 4.22 35.04
C GLN A 19 -32.76 3.43 35.51
N ASN A 20 -32.36 2.37 34.77
CA ASN A 20 -31.14 1.61 35.09
C ASN A 20 -29.87 2.46 34.98
N ILE A 21 -29.77 3.31 33.96
CA ILE A 21 -28.65 4.24 33.77
C ILE A 21 -28.58 5.26 34.92
N ILE A 22 -29.73 5.75 35.39
CA ILE A 22 -29.82 6.67 36.53
C ILE A 22 -29.45 5.97 37.84
N ALA A 23 -29.97 4.75 38.07
CA ALA A 23 -29.73 3.97 39.28
C ALA A 23 -28.25 3.63 39.47
N GLU A 24 -27.56 3.30 38.38
CA GLU A 24 -26.13 2.96 38.35
C GLU A 24 -25.21 4.20 38.23
N GLN A 25 -25.78 5.41 38.28
CA GLN A 25 -25.05 6.69 38.18
C GLN A 25 -24.11 6.79 36.96
N ILE A 26 -24.54 6.25 35.81
CA ILE A 26 -23.73 6.26 34.59
C ILE A 26 -23.73 7.67 33.98
N SER A 27 -22.62 8.39 34.13
CA SER A 27 -22.42 9.73 33.56
C SER A 27 -21.79 9.70 32.16
N GLU A 28 -21.77 10.85 31.48
CA GLU A 28 -21.15 11.00 30.15
C GLU A 28 -19.66 10.62 30.14
N GLU A 29 -18.93 10.90 31.22
CA GLU A 29 -17.53 10.55 31.38
C GLU A 29 -17.34 9.03 31.51
N VAL A 30 -18.20 8.36 32.27
CA VAL A 30 -18.18 6.90 32.44
C VAL A 30 -18.44 6.20 31.11
N ILE A 31 -19.37 6.73 30.31
CA ILE A 31 -19.68 6.21 28.97
C ILE A 31 -18.47 6.31 28.01
N ASN A 32 -17.67 7.37 28.13
CA ASN A 32 -16.44 7.51 27.33
C ASN A 32 -15.34 6.54 27.76
N MET A 33 -15.31 6.13 29.03
CA MET A 33 -14.31 5.21 29.57
C MET A 33 -14.68 3.73 29.36
N MET A 34 -15.96 3.41 29.20
CA MET A 34 -16.42 2.03 29.07
C MET A 34 -16.27 1.45 27.65
N SER A 35 -16.07 0.14 27.57
CA SER A 35 -16.05 -0.62 26.32
C SER A 35 -17.46 -0.79 25.71
N ASP A 36 -17.57 -1.13 24.42
CA ASP A 36 -18.90 -1.41 23.79
C ASP A 36 -19.60 -2.61 24.45
N THR A 37 -18.82 -3.58 24.95
CA THR A 37 -19.31 -4.76 25.66
C THR A 37 -19.94 -4.41 27.01
N GLU A 38 -19.34 -3.49 27.76
CA GLU A 38 -19.90 -3.02 29.04
C GLU A 38 -21.12 -2.13 28.81
N LEU A 39 -21.06 -1.25 27.79
CA LEU A 39 -22.18 -0.39 27.43
C LEU A 39 -23.40 -1.20 26.94
N LYS A 40 -23.19 -2.38 26.37
CA LYS A 40 -24.26 -3.30 25.94
C LYS A 40 -25.09 -3.84 27.10
N THR A 41 -24.52 -3.94 28.30
CA THR A 41 -25.25 -4.37 29.51
C THR A 41 -26.36 -3.38 29.87
N PHE A 42 -26.13 -2.09 29.64
CA PHE A 42 -27.09 -1.03 29.93
C PHE A 42 -27.92 -0.61 28.72
N LEU A 43 -27.32 -0.61 27.52
CA LEU A 43 -27.96 -0.30 26.25
C LEU A 43 -27.88 -1.50 25.28
N PRO A 44 -28.82 -2.45 25.34
CA PRO A 44 -28.79 -3.66 24.51
C PRO A 44 -28.88 -3.36 23.01
N ALA A 45 -29.66 -2.32 22.64
CA ALA A 45 -29.82 -1.88 21.27
C ALA A 45 -28.54 -1.21 20.75
N TYR A 46 -27.99 -1.75 19.65
CA TYR A 46 -26.76 -1.24 19.05
C TYR A 46 -26.86 0.22 18.58
N GLY A 47 -28.02 0.60 18.02
CA GLY A 47 -28.26 1.98 17.58
C GLY A 47 -28.17 2.99 18.72
N HIS A 48 -28.77 2.68 19.87
CA HIS A 48 -28.70 3.55 21.05
C HIS A 48 -27.27 3.70 21.58
N ARG A 49 -26.47 2.62 21.58
CA ARG A 49 -25.05 2.71 21.95
C ARG A 49 -24.25 3.65 21.07
N LYS A 50 -24.52 3.64 19.76
CA LYS A 50 -23.85 4.55 18.81
C LYS A 50 -24.26 6.00 19.03
N LEU A 51 -25.57 6.25 19.16
CA LEU A 51 -26.12 7.58 19.40
C LEU A 51 -25.58 8.19 20.70
N VAL A 52 -25.55 7.42 21.79
CA VAL A 52 -25.06 7.87 23.09
C VAL A 52 -23.56 8.12 23.06
N ARG A 53 -22.77 7.26 22.39
CA ARG A 53 -21.33 7.52 22.21
C ARG A 53 -21.07 8.79 21.40
N GLU A 54 -21.84 9.03 20.35
CA GLU A 54 -21.72 10.24 19.55
C GLU A 54 -22.09 11.49 20.36
N PHE A 55 -23.16 11.44 21.15
CA PHE A 55 -23.55 12.49 22.09
C PHE A 55 -22.43 12.84 23.09
N CYS A 56 -21.82 11.83 23.73
CA CYS A 56 -20.73 12.03 24.67
C CYS A 56 -19.43 12.52 24.00
N LEU A 57 -19.17 12.15 22.75
CA LEU A 57 -18.00 12.61 21.99
C LEU A 57 -18.12 14.09 21.60
N MET A 58 -19.32 14.56 21.25
CA MET A 58 -19.55 15.96 20.88
C MET A 58 -19.44 16.94 22.06
N ARG A 59 -19.56 16.44 23.29
CA ARG A 59 -19.56 17.23 24.53
C ARG A 59 -18.28 17.12 25.35
N ALA A 60 -17.42 16.14 25.05
CA ALA A 60 -16.14 15.99 25.74
C ALA A 60 -15.24 17.23 25.51
N PRO A 61 -14.60 17.78 26.56
CA PRO A 61 -13.64 18.86 26.40
C PRO A 61 -12.51 18.38 25.48
N SER A 62 -12.33 19.11 24.39
CA SER A 62 -11.50 18.83 23.22
C SER A 62 -10.14 18.20 23.55
N THR A 63 -10.13 16.88 23.68
CA THR A 63 -8.93 16.07 23.80
C THR A 63 -8.89 15.09 22.66
N SER A 64 -8.79 15.58 21.42
CA SER A 64 -8.14 14.77 20.38
C SER A 64 -7.73 15.59 19.16
N LYS A 65 -6.51 15.35 18.69
CA LYS A 65 -5.93 15.78 17.40
C LYS A 65 -6.85 15.52 16.18
N GLN A 66 -7.95 14.79 16.32
CA GLN A 66 -8.84 14.40 15.23
C GLN A 66 -9.83 15.51 14.85
N GLU A 67 -10.37 16.25 15.82
CA GLU A 67 -11.24 17.41 15.59
C GLU A 67 -10.48 18.54 14.87
N ALA A 68 -9.30 18.90 15.36
CA ALA A 68 -8.43 19.89 14.72
C ALA A 68 -8.04 19.49 13.28
N SER A 69 -7.84 18.19 13.03
CA SER A 69 -7.56 17.70 11.68
C SER A 69 -8.78 17.80 10.75
N LYS A 70 -9.99 17.49 11.24
CA LYS A 70 -11.24 17.63 10.45
C LYS A 70 -11.58 19.09 10.18
N GLN A 71 -11.43 19.97 11.16
CA GLN A 71 -11.64 21.41 11.00
C GLN A 71 -10.60 22.01 10.03
N SER A 72 -9.32 21.62 10.13
CA SER A 72 -8.29 22.06 9.17
C SER A 72 -8.55 21.58 7.74
N LEU A 73 -9.21 20.42 7.58
CA LEU A 73 -9.58 19.88 6.28
C LEU A 73 -10.78 20.65 5.70
N LEU A 74 -11.79 20.94 6.52
CA LEU A 74 -12.94 21.76 6.13
C LEU A 74 -12.53 23.19 5.79
N GLU A 75 -11.62 23.80 6.56
CA GLU A 75 -11.04 25.10 6.22
C GLU A 75 -10.27 25.07 4.89
N LYS A 76 -9.49 24.01 4.63
CA LYS A 76 -8.82 23.86 3.33
C LYS A 76 -9.83 23.79 2.19
N ILE A 77 -10.91 23.02 2.34
CA ILE A 77 -11.97 22.91 1.32
C ILE A 77 -12.64 24.27 1.11
N ARG A 78 -13.03 24.98 2.18
CA ARG A 78 -13.59 26.35 2.07
C ARG A 78 -12.63 27.30 1.36
N SER A 79 -11.36 27.29 1.74
CA SER A 79 -10.34 28.16 1.14
C SER A 79 -10.10 27.88 -0.34
N GLN A 80 -10.39 26.67 -0.83
CA GLN A 80 -10.27 26.31 -2.25
C GLN A 80 -11.51 26.73 -3.04
N ILE A 81 -12.71 26.63 -2.45
CA ILE A 81 -13.97 27.03 -3.10
C ILE A 81 -14.03 28.55 -3.30
N PHE A 82 -13.56 29.35 -2.34
CA PHE A 82 -13.62 30.82 -2.43
C PHE A 82 -12.46 31.46 -3.21
N ARG A 83 -11.44 30.71 -3.65
CA ARG A 83 -10.29 31.20 -4.43
C ARG A 83 -10.44 31.05 -5.95
N GLY A 84 -11.58 30.54 -6.42
CA GLY A 84 -11.83 30.27 -7.84
C GLY A 84 -12.10 31.50 -8.73
N ASN A 85 -12.03 32.73 -8.21
CA ASN A 85 -12.24 33.94 -9.00
C ASN A 85 -11.39 35.10 -8.47
N LYS A 86 -10.18 35.27 -9.01
CA LYS A 86 -9.53 36.56 -9.28
C LYS A 86 -8.15 36.32 -9.92
N ASN A 87 -7.99 36.89 -11.10
CA ASN A 87 -6.75 36.94 -11.90
C ASN A 87 -5.68 37.85 -11.26
N ASP A 88 -4.44 37.52 -11.61
CA ASP A 88 -3.24 38.35 -11.82
C ASP A 88 -2.78 39.33 -10.72
N GLU A 89 -1.58 39.10 -10.15
CA GLU A 89 -0.33 39.78 -10.54
C GLU A 89 0.80 39.54 -9.51
N GLU A 90 2.03 39.69 -10.00
CA GLU A 90 3.34 39.53 -9.38
C GLU A 90 3.47 39.73 -7.86
N SER A 91 4.16 38.80 -7.19
CA SER A 91 5.44 39.13 -6.51
C SER A 91 6.11 37.91 -5.87
N VAL A 92 7.42 37.91 -6.05
CA VAL A 92 8.46 36.96 -5.67
C VAL A 92 8.47 36.66 -4.17
N VAL A 93 8.27 35.40 -3.75
CA VAL A 93 9.12 34.69 -2.77
C VAL A 93 9.00 33.18 -3.03
N HIS A 94 10.04 32.59 -3.63
CA HIS A 94 10.11 31.17 -3.95
C HIS A 94 10.36 30.28 -2.72
N THR A 95 9.37 30.11 -1.84
CA THR A 95 9.25 28.82 -1.14
C THR A 95 8.50 27.88 -2.05
N LYS A 96 9.23 27.17 -2.92
CA LYS A 96 8.70 26.11 -3.79
C LYS A 96 8.14 24.97 -2.95
N LYS A 97 6.92 25.13 -2.42
CA LYS A 97 6.06 23.99 -2.07
C LYS A 97 5.79 23.28 -3.39
N LYS A 98 6.50 22.17 -3.60
CA LYS A 98 6.31 21.28 -4.75
C LYS A 98 4.82 20.99 -4.88
N ILE A 99 4.21 21.59 -5.88
CA ILE A 99 2.91 21.18 -6.40
C ILE A 99 3.10 19.69 -6.74
N LYS A 100 2.49 18.80 -5.94
CA LYS A 100 2.39 17.39 -6.31
C LYS A 100 1.38 17.31 -7.44
N TYR A 101 1.84 17.63 -8.65
CA TYR A 101 1.32 16.94 -9.81
C TYR A 101 1.39 15.45 -9.45
N ASN A 102 0.31 14.73 -9.69
CA ASN A 102 0.31 13.29 -9.65
C ASN A 102 1.22 12.84 -10.81
N SER A 103 2.54 13.05 -10.67
CA SER A 103 3.50 12.57 -11.64
C SER A 103 3.28 11.08 -11.62
N GLU A 104 2.78 10.55 -12.73
CA GLU A 104 2.75 9.13 -12.91
C GLU A 104 4.18 8.65 -12.64
N LYS A 105 4.38 7.99 -11.49
CA LYS A 105 5.73 7.60 -11.08
C LYS A 105 6.39 6.93 -12.27
N SER A 106 7.54 7.44 -12.70
CA SER A 106 8.30 6.90 -13.84
C SER A 106 8.73 5.46 -13.59
N THR A 107 8.68 5.02 -12.34
CA THR A 107 9.04 3.69 -11.88
C THR A 107 7.85 2.83 -11.47
N ARG A 108 8.06 1.52 -11.48
CA ARG A 108 7.11 0.48 -11.08
C ARG A 108 7.81 -0.61 -10.30
N ASN A 109 7.05 -1.24 -9.39
CA ASN A 109 7.51 -2.40 -8.65
C ASN A 109 7.15 -3.66 -9.45
N ILE A 110 8.13 -4.53 -9.64
CA ILE A 110 7.98 -5.85 -10.25
C ILE A 110 8.51 -6.93 -9.31
N GLU A 111 8.12 -8.16 -9.57
CA GLU A 111 8.68 -9.34 -8.93
C GLU A 111 9.59 -10.09 -9.90
N MET A 112 10.80 -10.41 -9.46
CA MET A 112 11.79 -11.13 -10.24
C MET A 112 12.15 -12.43 -9.53
N GLY A 113 11.93 -13.56 -10.18
CA GLY A 113 12.41 -14.88 -9.76
C GLY A 113 13.64 -15.31 -10.55
N TRP A 114 14.23 -16.43 -10.15
CA TRP A 114 15.35 -17.05 -10.87
C TRP A 114 15.05 -18.52 -11.17
N LEU A 115 15.16 -18.87 -12.45
CA LEU A 115 15.11 -20.21 -12.99
C LEU A 115 16.50 -20.55 -13.53
N HIS A 116 16.98 -21.74 -13.19
CA HIS A 116 18.28 -22.21 -13.61
C HIS A 116 18.14 -23.55 -14.30
N GLU A 117 18.84 -23.71 -15.41
CA GLU A 117 18.92 -24.96 -16.14
C GLU A 117 19.92 -25.91 -15.46
N ASP A 118 19.42 -27.04 -14.96
CA ASP A 118 20.17 -28.06 -14.26
C ASP A 118 20.07 -29.36 -15.06
N GLY A 119 21.00 -29.55 -16.00
CA GLY A 119 20.90 -30.57 -17.04
C GLY A 119 19.70 -30.30 -17.97
N ASN A 120 18.86 -31.29 -18.22
CA ASN A 120 17.68 -31.16 -19.09
C ASN A 120 16.43 -30.61 -18.37
N LYS A 121 16.59 -29.98 -17.19
CA LYS A 121 15.45 -29.49 -16.39
C LYS A 121 15.65 -28.03 -16.00
N ILE A 122 14.62 -27.23 -16.20
CA ILE A 122 14.57 -25.86 -15.68
C ILE A 122 14.01 -25.91 -14.26
N VAL A 123 14.81 -25.52 -13.27
CA VAL A 123 14.44 -25.55 -11.85
C VAL A 123 14.46 -24.15 -11.25
N GLN A 124 13.45 -23.85 -10.42
CA GLN A 124 13.43 -22.60 -9.68
C GLN A 124 14.45 -22.60 -8.54
N VAL A 125 15.35 -21.61 -8.55
CA VAL A 125 16.32 -21.45 -7.47
C VAL A 125 15.61 -20.84 -6.26
N ARG A 126 15.59 -21.58 -5.14
CA ARG A 126 14.93 -21.17 -3.89
C ARG A 126 15.80 -20.17 -3.10
N SER A 127 15.17 -19.40 -2.21
CA SER A 127 15.85 -18.36 -1.41
C SER A 127 17.05 -18.87 -0.61
N LYS A 128 16.99 -20.10 -0.07
CA LYS A 128 18.10 -20.73 0.64
C LYS A 128 19.36 -20.93 -0.22
N LYS A 129 19.22 -20.98 -1.54
CA LYS A 129 20.31 -21.14 -2.53
C LYS A 129 20.64 -19.83 -3.25
N GLY A 130 20.36 -18.68 -2.63
CA GLY A 130 20.63 -17.36 -3.22
C GLY A 130 19.55 -16.84 -4.19
N GLY A 131 18.59 -17.68 -4.61
CA GLY A 131 17.47 -17.27 -5.46
C GLY A 131 16.27 -16.73 -4.69
N GLY A 132 15.09 -17.27 -5.02
CA GLY A 132 13.80 -16.79 -4.53
C GLY A 132 13.25 -15.62 -5.34
N THR A 133 12.07 -15.12 -4.97
CA THR A 133 11.47 -13.95 -5.60
C THR A 133 11.95 -12.69 -4.90
N ARG A 134 12.36 -11.68 -5.67
CA ARG A 134 12.81 -10.36 -5.20
C ARG A 134 11.92 -9.28 -5.80
N LYS A 135 11.66 -8.21 -5.04
CA LYS A 135 10.90 -7.05 -5.52
C LYS A 135 11.88 -6.02 -6.04
N LEU A 136 11.74 -5.63 -7.30
CA LEU A 136 12.59 -4.64 -7.96
C LEU A 136 11.78 -3.42 -8.34
N THR A 137 12.41 -2.25 -8.25
CA THR A 137 11.85 -0.99 -8.74
C THR A 137 12.55 -0.66 -10.05
N VAL A 138 11.79 -0.61 -11.14
CA VAL A 138 12.30 -0.44 -12.50
C VAL A 138 11.55 0.69 -13.20
N GLU A 139 12.17 1.29 -14.22
CA GLU A 139 11.50 2.31 -15.02
C GLU A 139 10.38 1.71 -15.88
N LYS A 140 9.34 2.49 -16.16
CA LYS A 140 8.23 2.08 -17.02
C LYS A 140 8.65 1.83 -18.47
N SER A 141 9.64 2.61 -18.92
CA SER A 141 10.29 2.50 -20.22
C SER A 141 11.20 1.28 -20.31
N ALA A 142 11.45 0.58 -19.20
CA ALA A 142 12.47 -0.43 -19.19
C ALA A 142 12.17 -1.59 -20.14
N MET A 143 13.22 -1.99 -20.85
CA MET A 143 13.19 -3.05 -21.85
C MET A 143 13.78 -4.36 -21.30
N LYS A 144 13.66 -5.44 -22.07
CA LYS A 144 14.11 -6.78 -21.69
C LYS A 144 15.53 -6.81 -21.14
N GLN A 145 16.48 -6.15 -21.84
CA GLN A 145 17.89 -6.17 -21.46
C GLN A 145 18.13 -5.51 -20.10
N GLU A 146 17.52 -4.36 -19.84
CA GLU A 146 17.64 -3.64 -18.57
C GLU A 146 17.07 -4.44 -17.40
N LEU A 147 16.00 -5.22 -17.65
CA LEU A 147 15.43 -6.14 -16.68
C LEU A 147 16.37 -7.31 -16.37
N ILE A 148 17.04 -7.86 -17.38
CA ILE A 148 18.05 -8.91 -17.21
C ILE A 148 19.22 -8.37 -16.38
N GLU A 149 19.75 -7.19 -16.70
CA GLU A 149 20.83 -6.55 -15.94
C GLU A 149 20.44 -6.28 -14.48
N ALA A 150 19.21 -5.79 -14.25
CA ALA A 150 18.68 -5.58 -12.91
C ALA A 150 18.57 -6.91 -12.14
N ALA A 151 18.16 -7.98 -12.79
CA ALA A 151 18.08 -9.32 -12.18
C ALA A 151 19.47 -9.90 -11.89
N GLN A 152 20.43 -9.74 -12.79
CA GLN A 152 21.81 -10.17 -12.61
C GLN A 152 22.45 -9.52 -11.37
N LYS A 153 22.30 -8.20 -11.21
CA LYS A 153 22.79 -7.47 -10.01
C LYS A 153 22.24 -8.02 -8.70
N VAL A 154 21.04 -8.62 -8.74
CA VAL A 154 20.33 -9.14 -7.57
C VAL A 154 20.68 -10.59 -7.26
N PHE A 155 20.81 -11.44 -8.29
CA PHE A 155 21.09 -12.87 -8.11
C PHE A 155 22.57 -13.24 -8.18
N PHE A 156 23.40 -12.37 -8.78
CA PHE A 156 24.86 -12.50 -8.91
C PHE A 156 25.55 -11.28 -8.29
N PRO A 157 25.41 -11.05 -6.97
CA PRO A 157 26.13 -9.96 -6.31
C PRO A 157 27.64 -10.15 -6.55
N ASN A 158 28.31 -9.07 -6.99
CA ASN A 158 29.73 -9.08 -7.37
C ASN A 158 30.08 -10.08 -8.50
N GLY A 159 29.10 -10.47 -9.33
CA GLY A 159 29.30 -11.40 -10.45
C GLY A 159 29.26 -12.88 -10.06
N PHE A 160 29.00 -13.22 -8.80
CA PHE A 160 28.98 -14.62 -8.34
C PHE A 160 27.62 -14.99 -7.72
N SER A 161 27.19 -16.23 -8.01
CA SER A 161 26.06 -16.86 -7.33
C SER A 161 26.47 -18.24 -6.80
N PRO A 162 25.67 -18.89 -5.94
CA PRO A 162 25.90 -20.27 -5.54
C PRO A 162 25.92 -21.29 -6.71
N LYS A 163 25.52 -20.88 -7.91
CA LYS A 163 25.56 -21.73 -9.11
C LYS A 163 26.82 -21.55 -9.96
N GLY A 164 27.55 -20.44 -9.81
CA GLY A 164 28.77 -20.14 -10.58
C GLY A 164 28.99 -18.65 -10.82
N ASN A 165 29.95 -18.32 -11.69
CA ASN A 165 30.24 -16.97 -12.14
C ASN A 165 29.20 -16.55 -13.19
N ILE A 166 28.79 -15.28 -13.19
CA ILE A 166 27.87 -14.70 -14.17
C ILE A 166 28.36 -14.92 -15.61
N GLU A 167 29.67 -14.94 -15.85
CA GLU A 167 30.25 -15.13 -17.18
C GLU A 167 30.04 -16.53 -17.75
N ASP A 168 29.78 -17.53 -16.89
CA ASP A 168 29.56 -18.93 -17.28
C ASP A 168 28.16 -19.17 -17.86
N PHE A 169 27.27 -18.18 -17.79
CA PHE A 169 25.86 -18.33 -18.12
C PHE A 169 25.41 -17.37 -19.22
N ASP A 170 24.50 -17.87 -20.05
CA ASP A 170 23.61 -17.04 -20.87
C ASP A 170 22.31 -16.79 -20.10
N PHE A 171 21.73 -15.63 -20.34
CA PHE A 171 20.56 -15.16 -19.61
C PHE A 171 19.43 -14.80 -20.55
N ASP A 172 18.23 -15.19 -20.16
CA ASP A 172 17.00 -14.78 -20.80
C ASP A 172 15.95 -14.37 -19.77
N LEU A 173 14.90 -13.71 -20.21
CA LEU A 173 13.80 -13.25 -19.37
C LEU A 173 12.50 -13.94 -19.78
N LEU A 174 11.81 -14.53 -18.80
CA LEU A 174 10.53 -15.17 -19.00
C LEU A 174 9.40 -14.45 -18.25
N ASP A 175 8.18 -14.53 -18.78
CA ASP A 175 6.96 -14.05 -18.13
C ASP A 175 6.48 -14.99 -17.00
N PHE A 176 5.36 -14.65 -16.37
CA PHE A 176 4.77 -15.46 -15.28
C PHE A 176 4.29 -16.86 -15.71
N LYS A 177 4.14 -17.10 -17.02
CA LYS A 177 3.78 -18.39 -17.63
C LYS A 177 5.02 -19.15 -18.13
N HIS A 178 6.22 -18.60 -17.94
CA HIS A 178 7.49 -19.12 -18.45
C HIS A 178 7.65 -19.04 -19.98
N ASN A 179 6.91 -18.15 -20.65
CA ASN A 179 7.16 -17.83 -22.05
C ASN A 179 8.29 -16.81 -22.16
N GLU A 180 9.06 -16.87 -23.24
CA GLU A 180 10.09 -15.88 -23.53
C GLU A 180 9.48 -14.48 -23.63
N TYR A 181 10.12 -13.54 -22.94
CA TYR A 181 9.72 -12.15 -22.96
C TYR A 181 10.18 -11.50 -24.28
N PRO A 182 9.29 -10.86 -25.06
CA PRO A 182 9.67 -10.21 -26.30
C PRO A 182 10.61 -9.02 -26.07
N PRO A 183 11.65 -8.82 -26.91
CA PRO A 183 12.63 -7.75 -26.72
C PRO A 183 12.03 -6.35 -26.92
N ASP A 184 11.03 -6.21 -27.79
CA ASP A 184 10.51 -4.91 -28.26
C ASP A 184 9.38 -4.35 -27.39
N ILE A 185 9.06 -5.01 -26.26
CA ILE A 185 7.93 -4.63 -25.42
C ILE A 185 8.43 -4.08 -24.08
N SER A 186 8.06 -2.84 -23.79
CA SER A 186 8.33 -2.20 -22.50
C SER A 186 7.36 -2.66 -21.41
N ILE A 187 7.78 -2.50 -20.16
CA ILE A 187 6.96 -2.80 -18.97
C ILE A 187 5.62 -2.05 -18.99
N SER A 188 5.63 -0.79 -19.46
CA SER A 188 4.43 0.03 -19.54
C SER A 188 3.36 -0.59 -20.45
N GLN A 189 3.74 -1.14 -21.60
CA GLN A 189 2.83 -1.75 -22.56
C GLN A 189 2.17 -3.01 -21.99
N ILE A 190 2.93 -3.82 -21.24
CA ILE A 190 2.40 -5.05 -20.64
C ILE A 190 1.52 -4.76 -19.43
N LEU A 191 1.85 -3.78 -18.60
CA LEU A 191 0.97 -3.36 -17.52
C LEU A 191 -0.39 -2.91 -18.05
N ASN A 192 -0.39 -2.15 -19.15
CA ASN A 192 -1.61 -1.67 -19.77
C ASN A 192 -2.44 -2.80 -20.40
N SER A 193 -1.80 -3.81 -20.99
CA SER A 193 -2.50 -4.94 -21.63
C SER A 193 -3.03 -5.96 -20.62
N THR A 194 -2.24 -6.29 -19.59
CA THR A 194 -2.56 -7.37 -18.64
C THR A 194 -3.44 -6.91 -17.48
N LYS A 195 -3.50 -5.61 -17.18
CA LYS A 195 -4.23 -5.00 -16.04
C LYS A 195 -3.85 -5.58 -14.67
N VAL A 196 -2.69 -6.23 -14.56
CA VAL A 196 -2.20 -6.81 -13.30
C VAL A 196 -1.51 -5.72 -12.47
N LYS A 197 -1.69 -5.76 -11.14
CA LYS A 197 -1.10 -4.76 -10.22
C LYS A 197 0.43 -4.86 -10.10
N VAL A 198 0.98 -6.07 -10.23
CA VAL A 198 2.41 -6.37 -10.09
C VAL A 198 2.78 -7.40 -11.14
N LEU A 199 3.73 -7.07 -12.03
CA LEU A 199 4.26 -8.03 -12.99
C LEU A 199 5.28 -8.93 -12.32
N ARG A 200 5.23 -10.22 -12.66
CA ARG A 200 6.20 -11.22 -12.23
C ARG A 200 6.97 -11.73 -13.45
N PHE A 201 8.28 -11.71 -13.33
CA PHE A 201 9.23 -12.20 -14.31
C PHE A 201 10.16 -13.22 -13.70
N TYR A 202 10.82 -13.99 -14.55
CA TYR A 202 11.85 -14.94 -14.17
C TYR A 202 13.08 -14.74 -15.03
N LEU A 203 14.23 -14.52 -14.39
CA LEU A 203 15.53 -14.65 -15.05
C LEU A 203 15.78 -16.14 -15.30
N LYS A 204 15.93 -16.57 -16.56
CA LYS A 204 16.45 -17.89 -16.92
C LYS A 204 17.97 -17.79 -17.03
N SER A 205 18.70 -18.73 -16.41
CA SER A 205 20.13 -18.90 -16.65
C SER A 205 20.46 -20.30 -17.15
N GLU A 206 21.27 -20.34 -18.21
CA GLU A 206 21.71 -21.56 -18.90
C GLU A 206 23.22 -21.54 -19.03
N ARG A 207 23.90 -22.67 -18.85
CA ARG A 207 25.37 -22.70 -18.96
C ARG A 207 25.77 -22.52 -20.42
N LYS A 208 26.77 -21.67 -20.65
CA LYS A 208 27.41 -21.57 -21.96
C LYS A 208 28.05 -22.91 -22.33
N ASN A 209 27.70 -23.44 -23.49
CA ASN A 209 28.40 -24.58 -24.06
C ASN A 209 29.75 -24.11 -24.60
N ILE A 210 30.83 -24.31 -23.83
CA ILE A 210 32.19 -24.08 -24.32
C ILE A 210 32.61 -25.27 -25.20
N ASN A 211 31.97 -25.44 -26.35
CA ASN A 211 32.43 -26.38 -27.38
C ASN A 211 33.46 -25.67 -28.25
N GLY A 212 34.73 -25.72 -27.84
CA GLY A 212 35.79 -25.02 -28.58
C GLY A 212 37.22 -25.29 -28.16
N MET A 213 37.55 -26.47 -27.60
CA MET A 213 38.95 -26.87 -27.49
C MET A 213 39.20 -28.09 -28.37
N TYR A 214 39.65 -27.82 -29.61
CA TYR A 214 40.34 -28.77 -30.46
C TYR A 214 41.47 -29.40 -29.65
N ILE A 215 41.44 -30.72 -29.49
CA ILE A 215 42.64 -31.49 -29.18
C ILE A 215 43.20 -31.92 -30.53
N ILE A 216 44.37 -31.36 -30.86
CA ILE A 216 45.26 -31.83 -31.94
C ILE A 216 45.92 -33.12 -31.45
#